data_AF-A0A285MES1-F1
#
_entry.id   AF-A0A285MES1-F1
#
_cell.length_a   1.000
_cell.length_b   1.000
_cell.length_c   1.000
_cell.angle_alpha   90.00
_cell.angle_beta   90.00
_cell.angle_gamma   90.00
#
_symmetry.space_group_name_H-M   'P 1'
#
loop_
_entity.id
_entity.type
_entity.pdbx_description
1 polymer ?
#
loop_
_entity_poly.entity_id
_entity_poly.type
_entity_poly.pdbx_seq_one_letter_code
_entity_poly.pdbx_strand_id
1 'polypeptide(L)'
;MKKIILSTISIALFFVGCSKDDDKGEKCSTCTVSASGISLTSKYCDNGDGTMTVTTGEETNTVSMEGLTFNQFIAALKESGVSCK
;
A
#
# COMPACT_ATOMS: atom_id res chain seq x y z
N MET A 1 -13.99 -35.15 -0.90
CA MET A 1 -12.62 -35.55 -0.51
C MET A 1 -11.89 -34.28 -0.06
N LYS A 2 -11.54 -34.22 1.22
CA LYS A 2 -10.85 -33.10 1.86
C LYS A 2 -9.35 -33.27 1.56
N LYS A 3 -8.67 -32.20 1.12
CA LYS A 3 -7.22 -31.90 1.27
C LYS A 3 -6.86 -30.77 0.30
N ILE A 4 -7.15 -29.54 0.70
CA ILE A 4 -6.54 -28.36 0.06
C ILE A 4 -5.31 -28.06 0.89
N ILE A 5 -4.15 -28.29 0.28
CA ILE A 5 -2.84 -28.12 0.89
C ILE A 5 -2.61 -26.62 1.08
N LEU A 6 -2.56 -26.20 2.34
CA LEU A 6 -2.24 -24.85 2.75
C LEU A 6 -0.75 -24.62 2.45
N SER A 7 -0.46 -24.10 1.26
CA SER A 7 0.88 -23.69 0.87
C SER A 7 1.15 -22.34 1.54
N THR A 8 1.76 -22.39 2.73
CA THR A 8 2.43 -21.27 3.37
C THR A 8 3.53 -20.78 2.44
N ILE A 9 3.19 -19.78 1.63
CA ILE A 9 4.16 -18.96 0.92
C ILE A 9 4.76 -18.03 1.99
N SER A 10 5.95 -18.41 2.44
CA SER A 10 6.80 -17.54 3.25
C SER A 10 7.26 -16.40 2.34
N ILE A 11 6.50 -15.31 2.30
CA ILE A 11 6.96 -14.05 1.72
C ILE A 11 8.09 -13.56 2.63
N ALA A 12 9.31 -13.81 2.16
CA ALA A 12 10.50 -13.17 2.66
C ALA A 12 10.27 -11.66 2.55
N LEU A 13 10.22 -11.01 3.71
CA LEU A 13 10.28 -9.56 3.84
C LEU A 13 11.63 -9.09 3.32
N PHE A 14 11.72 -8.91 2.00
CA PHE A 14 12.79 -8.16 1.39
C PHE A 14 12.55 -6.69 1.74
N PHE A 15 13.36 -6.22 2.68
CA PHE A 15 13.62 -4.81 2.89
C PHE A 15 13.97 -4.17 1.55
N VAL A 16 13.06 -3.38 1.00
CA VAL A 16 13.35 -2.40 -0.04
C VAL A 16 12.80 -1.05 0.42
N GLY A 17 13.65 -0.34 1.17
CA GLY A 17 13.70 1.10 1.01
C GLY A 17 14.10 1.40 -0.43
N CYS A 18 13.12 1.66 -1.29
CA CYS A 18 13.34 2.15 -2.64
C CYS A 18 12.66 3.51 -2.78
N SER A 19 13.46 4.55 -2.54
CA SER A 19 13.40 5.75 -3.36
C SER A 19 13.79 5.39 -4.79
N LYS A 20 13.13 6.03 -5.74
CA LYS A 20 13.37 6.05 -7.20
C LYS A 20 12.88 4.82 -7.97
N ASP A 21 11.89 5.12 -8.84
CA ASP A 21 11.92 4.83 -10.28
C ASP A 21 12.65 3.54 -10.65
N ASP A 22 11.87 2.51 -11.00
CA ASP A 22 11.99 1.77 -12.27
C ASP A 22 11.03 0.56 -12.23
N ASP A 23 10.07 0.58 -13.16
CA ASP A 23 9.44 -0.56 -13.84
C ASP A 23 9.55 -1.94 -13.17
N LYS A 24 8.50 -2.36 -12.44
CA LYS A 24 7.73 -3.62 -12.62
C LYS A 24 6.56 -3.70 -11.61
N GLY A 25 5.34 -3.44 -12.09
CA GLY A 25 4.15 -4.20 -11.67
C GLY A 25 3.24 -3.68 -10.54
N GLU A 26 3.66 -2.76 -9.68
CA GLU A 26 2.82 -2.28 -8.56
C GLU A 26 2.69 -0.75 -8.57
N LYS A 27 1.46 -0.22 -8.63
CA LYS A 27 1.22 1.23 -8.54
C LYS A 27 1.32 1.63 -7.08
N CYS A 28 2.46 2.18 -6.67
CA CYS A 28 2.62 2.72 -5.33
C CYS A 28 2.45 4.25 -5.30
N SER A 29 1.83 4.75 -4.23
CA SER A 29 1.75 6.17 -3.90
C SER A 29 2.17 6.40 -2.45
N THR A 30 3.03 7.38 -2.23
CA THR A 30 3.43 7.82 -0.90
C THR A 30 2.60 9.02 -0.50
N CYS A 31 1.87 8.90 0.59
CA CYS A 31 0.99 9.92 1.13
C CYS A 31 1.53 10.46 2.44
N THR A 32 1.56 11.79 2.57
CA THR A 32 1.95 12.47 3.80
C THR A 32 0.77 13.29 4.29
N VAL A 33 0.38 13.06 5.54
CA VAL A 33 -0.52 13.91 6.30
C VAL A 33 0.30 14.75 7.26
N SER A 34 0.11 16.07 7.21
CA SER A 34 0.80 17.02 8.08
C SER A 34 -0.22 17.79 8.90
N ALA A 35 -0.14 17.68 10.23
CA ALA A 35 -1.01 18.38 11.16
C ALA A 35 -0.18 18.91 12.34
N SER A 36 -0.38 20.19 12.70
CA SER A 36 0.24 20.81 13.89
C SER A 36 1.77 20.61 13.99
N GLY A 37 2.48 20.65 12.86
CA GLY A 37 3.94 20.49 12.81
C GLY A 37 4.44 19.03 12.85
N ILE A 38 3.53 18.06 12.92
CA ILE A 38 3.85 16.62 12.86
C ILE A 38 3.42 16.11 11.49
N SER A 39 4.32 15.41 10.79
CA SER A 39 4.04 14.74 9.53
C SER A 39 4.07 13.23 9.70
N LEU A 40 3.02 12.55 9.27
CA LEU A 40 2.97 11.09 9.15
C LEU A 40 3.00 10.73 7.67
N THR A 41 3.91 9.83 7.29
CA THR A 41 4.05 9.34 5.93
C THR A 41 3.65 7.88 5.88
N SER A 42 2.77 7.56 4.92
CA SER A 42 2.28 6.21 4.65
C SER A 42 2.47 5.90 3.15
N LYS A 43 2.88 4.67 2.84
CA LYS A 43 3.02 4.17 1.47
C LYS A 43 1.87 3.21 1.17
N TYR A 44 1.18 3.44 0.06
CA TYR A 44 0.07 2.62 -0.42
C TYR A 44 0.49 1.99 -1.74
N CYS A 45 0.37 0.68 -1.91
CA CYS A 45 0.75 -0.03 -3.13
C CYS A 45 -0.39 -0.93 -3.60
N ASP A 46 -0.79 -0.79 -4.87
CA ASP A 46 -1.74 -1.68 -5.52
C ASP A 46 -1.07 -3.03 -5.83
N ASN A 47 -1.65 -4.12 -5.30
CA ASN A 47 -1.17 -5.48 -5.54
C ASN A 47 -1.76 -6.08 -6.84
N GLY A 48 -2.68 -5.38 -7.51
CA GLY A 48 -3.28 -5.80 -8.78
C GLY A 48 -4.34 -6.90 -8.67
N ASP A 49 -4.68 -7.33 -7.45
CA ASP A 49 -5.66 -8.39 -7.14
C ASP A 49 -6.92 -7.85 -6.43
N GLY A 50 -7.08 -6.53 -6.38
CA GLY A 50 -8.16 -5.87 -5.62
C GLY A 50 -7.80 -5.57 -4.16
N THR A 51 -6.57 -5.85 -3.74
CA THR A 51 -6.01 -5.44 -2.45
C THR A 51 -4.91 -4.39 -2.62
N MET A 52 -4.62 -3.67 -1.54
CA MET A 52 -3.46 -2.81 -1.45
C MET A 52 -2.64 -3.11 -0.20
N THR A 53 -1.35 -2.85 -0.28
CA THR A 53 -0.44 -2.87 0.85
C THR A 53 -0.25 -1.46 1.39
N VAL A 54 -0.41 -1.29 2.70
CA VAL A 54 -0.25 -0.02 3.42
C VAL A 54 0.89 -0.14 4.40
N THR A 55 1.93 0.66 4.21
CA THR A 55 3.07 0.76 5.11
C THR A 55 3.06 2.10 5.83
N THR A 56 3.05 2.09 7.15
CA THR A 56 3.16 3.30 7.98
C THR A 56 4.24 3.08 9.02
N GLY A 57 5.35 3.81 8.93
CA GLY A 57 6.54 3.51 9.74
C GLY A 57 7.10 2.13 9.41
N GLU A 58 7.24 1.26 10.41
CA GLU A 58 7.74 -0.11 10.27
C GLU A 58 6.61 -1.14 10.08
N GLU A 59 5.36 -0.73 10.25
CA GLU A 59 4.21 -1.62 10.13
C GLU A 59 3.70 -1.66 8.69
N THR A 60 3.44 -2.86 8.20
CA THR A 60 2.87 -3.11 6.87
C THR A 60 1.64 -4.00 7.00
N ASN A 61 0.54 -3.57 6.40
CA ASN A 61 -0.73 -4.29 6.41
C ASN A 61 -1.30 -4.38 5.00
N THR A 62 -1.88 -5.54 4.66
CA THR A 62 -2.63 -5.71 3.41
C THR A 62 -4.12 -5.49 3.69
N VAL A 63 -4.76 -4.66 2.90
CA VAL A 63 -6.18 -4.32 3.03
C VAL A 63 -6.89 -4.51 1.70
N SER A 64 -8.12 -5.05 1.76
CA SER A 64 -9.01 -5.12 0.62
C SER A 64 -9.47 -3.72 0.25
N MET A 65 -9.53 -3.40 -1.04
CA MET A 65 -10.11 -2.14 -1.52
C MET A 65 -11.64 -2.18 -1.60
N GLU A 66 -12.26 -3.31 -1.23
CA GLU A 66 -13.72 -3.52 -1.23
C GLU A 66 -14.40 -3.16 -2.57
N GLY A 67 -13.69 -3.38 -3.68
CA GLY A 67 -14.17 -3.08 -5.03
C GLY A 67 -13.86 -1.67 -5.53
N LEU A 68 -13.22 -0.82 -4.71
CA LEU A 68 -12.64 0.44 -5.17
C LEU A 68 -11.36 0.18 -5.97
N THR A 69 -11.11 1.05 -6.95
CA THR A 69 -9.80 1.09 -7.63
C THR A 69 -8.78 1.81 -6.77
N PHE A 70 -7.50 1.45 -6.91
CA PHE A 70 -6.40 2.14 -6.23
C PHE A 70 -6.43 3.67 -6.44
N ASN A 71 -6.71 4.11 -7.66
CA ASN A 71 -6.81 5.53 -7.99
C ASN A 71 -7.96 6.23 -7.26
N GLN A 72 -9.11 5.59 -7.11
CA GLN A 72 -10.24 6.15 -6.36
C GLN A 72 -9.90 6.31 -4.88
N PHE A 73 -9.21 5.31 -4.30
CA PHE A 73 -8.76 5.39 -2.93
C PHE A 73 -7.75 6.53 -2.73
N ILE A 74 -6.73 6.64 -3.59
CA ILE A 74 -5.74 7.74 -3.51
C ILE A 74 -6.39 9.10 -3.74
N ALA A 75 -7.40 9.20 -4.63
CA ALA A 75 -8.15 10.43 -4.83
C ALA A 75 -8.89 10.86 -3.57
N ALA A 76 -9.58 9.94 -2.88
CA ALA A 76 -10.28 10.22 -1.63
C ALA A 76 -9.32 10.71 -0.53
N LEU A 77 -8.11 10.16 -0.44
CA LEU A 77 -7.07 10.68 0.47
C LEU A 77 -6.67 12.11 0.13
N LYS A 78 -6.48 12.41 -1.16
CA LYS A 78 -6.16 13.78 -1.62
C LYS A 78 -7.29 14.76 -1.30
N GLU A 79 -8.54 14.38 -1.51
CA GLU A 79 -9.72 15.18 -1.15
C GLU A 79 -9.83 15.41 0.36
N SER A 80 -9.33 14.47 1.16
CA SER A 80 -9.24 14.59 2.62
C SER A 80 -8.07 15.47 3.10
N GLY A 81 -7.33 16.10 2.18
CA GLY A 81 -6.21 16.97 2.50
C GLY A 81 -4.87 16.27 2.69
N VAL A 82 -4.78 14.98 2.34
CA VAL A 82 -3.52 14.21 2.39
C VAL A 82 -2.72 14.42 1.11
N SER A 83 -1.43 14.72 1.22
CA SER A 83 -0.56 14.92 0.06
C SER A 83 0.00 13.58 -0.44
N CYS A 84 -0.56 13.04 -1.52
CA CYS A 84 -0.09 11.78 -2.14
C CYS A 84 0.68 12.00 -3.45
N LYS A 85 1.83 11.33 -3.58
CA LYS A 85 2.75 11.36 -4.75
C LYS A 85 2.99 9.97 -5.30
#